data_AF-A0A7X6FH69-F1
#
_entry.id   AF-A0A7X6FH69-F1
#
_cell.length_a   1.000
_cell.length_b   1.000
_cell.length_c   1.000
_cell.angle_alpha   90.00
_cell.angle_beta   90.00
_cell.angle_gamma   90.00
#
_symmetry.space_group_name_H-M   'P 1'
#
loop_
_entity.id
_entity.type
_entity.pdbx_description
1 polymer ?
#
loop_
_entity_poly.entity_id
_entity_poly.type
_entity_poly.pdbx_seq_one_letter_code
_entity_poly.pdbx_strand_id
1 'polypeptide(L)'
;MISGAPRGLYSNAVPCALDGGAASRQADEQENKMTDTALGNGHELLVELTADIVAAYVSNHVVPVSDLPNLISDVHSALSSTSAPAPAVTVVEKQKPAVSVRKSVQDDQITCLECGGSFKSLKRHLMTHHGLSPEEYREKWDLAADYPMVAPAYAEARSRLAKEMGLGQRRKRGTR
;
A
#
# COMPACT_ATOMS: atom_id res chain seq x y z
N MET A 1 -42.11 -49.81 -12.09
CA MET A 1 -40.80 -49.19 -12.39
C MET A 1 -39.97 -49.14 -11.13
N ILE A 2 -39.23 -50.22 -10.83
CA ILE A 2 -38.08 -50.16 -9.93
C ILE A 2 -37.17 -51.33 -10.37
N SER A 3 -36.09 -51.01 -11.07
CA SER A 3 -35.10 -51.98 -11.57
C SER A 3 -33.76 -51.58 -10.97
N GLY A 4 -33.16 -52.47 -10.18
CA GLY A 4 -31.83 -52.30 -9.59
C GLY A 4 -31.12 -53.65 -9.62
N ALA A 5 -30.17 -53.79 -10.55
CA ALA A 5 -29.37 -54.98 -10.72
C ALA A 5 -28.17 -55.00 -9.75
N PRO A 6 -27.71 -56.18 -9.29
CA PRO A 6 -26.58 -56.33 -8.36
C PRO A 6 -25.30 -56.86 -9.06
N ARG A 7 -24.13 -56.62 -8.44
CA ARG A 7 -22.82 -57.31 -8.58
C ARG A 7 -21.76 -56.45 -7.88
N GLY A 8 -20.77 -56.91 -7.13
CA GLY A 8 -20.23 -58.24 -6.85
C GLY A 8 -18.86 -57.99 -6.22
N LEU A 9 -18.58 -58.66 -5.10
CA LEU A 9 -17.32 -58.71 -4.35
C LEU A 9 -16.12 -59.00 -5.24
N TYR A 10 -14.92 -58.47 -4.95
CA TYR A 10 -13.67 -59.26 -4.95
C TYR A 10 -12.58 -58.59 -4.10
N SER A 11 -12.16 -59.38 -3.12
CA SER A 11 -10.94 -59.28 -2.31
C SER A 11 -9.68 -59.26 -3.18
N ASN A 12 -8.61 -58.56 -2.76
CA ASN A 12 -7.26 -59.12 -2.78
C ASN A 12 -6.26 -58.27 -1.99
N ALA A 13 -5.66 -58.92 -1.00
CA ALA A 13 -4.42 -58.53 -0.33
C ALA A 13 -3.22 -58.68 -1.27
N VAL A 14 -2.19 -57.85 -1.09
CA VAL A 14 -0.86 -58.08 -1.66
C VAL A 14 0.17 -58.04 -0.51
N PRO A 15 0.97 -59.11 -0.35
CA PRO A 15 2.01 -59.19 0.67
C PRO A 15 3.43 -58.89 0.14
N CYS A 16 4.29 -58.48 1.08
CA CYS A 16 5.73 -58.77 1.25
C CYS A 16 6.73 -58.56 0.08
N ALA A 17 7.73 -57.70 0.32
CA ALA A 17 9.10 -57.92 -0.16
C ALA A 17 10.12 -57.31 0.82
N LEU A 18 10.78 -58.18 1.58
CA LEU A 18 12.00 -57.94 2.35
C LEU A 18 13.13 -58.72 1.66
N ASP A 19 14.16 -58.01 1.20
CA ASP A 19 15.52 -58.46 0.89
C ASP A 19 16.35 -57.15 0.89
N GLY A 20 17.42 -56.92 1.65
CA GLY A 20 18.48 -57.80 2.10
C GLY A 20 19.76 -57.44 1.34
N GLY A 21 20.72 -56.71 1.94
CA GLY A 21 22.08 -56.60 1.37
C GLY A 21 22.88 -55.31 1.61
N ALA A 22 23.65 -55.32 2.72
CA ALA A 22 25.02 -54.82 2.90
C ALA A 22 25.58 -53.66 2.04
N ALA A 23 26.03 -52.58 2.71
CA ALA A 23 27.36 -51.99 2.50
C ALA A 23 27.67 -50.92 3.56
N SER A 24 28.33 -51.34 4.64
CA SER A 24 29.15 -50.45 5.47
C SER A 24 30.38 -49.99 4.68
N ARG A 25 30.67 -48.68 4.68
CA ARG A 25 31.99 -48.07 4.93
C ARG A 25 31.91 -46.55 4.72
N GLN A 26 32.16 -45.84 5.81
CA GLN A 26 32.47 -44.42 5.82
C GLN A 26 33.79 -44.13 5.11
N ALA A 27 33.87 -42.89 4.65
CA ALA A 27 35.03 -42.02 4.56
C ALA A 27 35.60 -41.78 3.15
N ASP A 28 35.69 -40.46 2.89
CA ASP A 28 36.56 -39.74 1.97
C ASP A 28 36.04 -39.45 0.55
N GLU A 29 36.28 -38.19 0.16
CA GLU A 29 35.99 -37.52 -1.11
C GLU A 29 34.54 -37.05 -1.38
N GLN A 30 34.04 -36.14 -0.54
CA GLN A 30 33.11 -35.12 -1.04
C GLN A 30 33.73 -33.72 -0.89
N GLU A 31 34.96 -33.60 -1.39
CA GLU A 31 35.61 -32.32 -1.60
C GLU A 31 35.08 -31.70 -2.91
N ASN A 32 34.46 -30.54 -2.75
CA ASN A 32 34.25 -29.54 -3.79
C ASN A 32 33.34 -29.91 -4.97
N LYS A 33 32.04 -30.10 -4.71
CA LYS A 33 31.02 -30.00 -5.77
C LYS A 33 30.57 -28.53 -5.92
N MET A 34 31.44 -27.78 -6.60
CA MET A 34 31.12 -26.76 -7.61
C MET A 34 29.73 -26.13 -7.52
N THR A 35 29.73 -24.85 -7.16
CA THR A 35 28.67 -23.86 -7.34
C THR A 35 28.06 -23.92 -8.75
N ASP A 36 26.89 -24.53 -8.90
CA ASP A 36 25.87 -24.16 -9.88
C ASP A 36 24.58 -24.92 -9.55
N THR A 37 23.66 -24.29 -8.82
CA THR A 37 22.25 -24.67 -8.91
C THR A 37 21.45 -23.38 -8.93
N ALA A 38 21.16 -22.98 -10.16
CA ALA A 38 20.33 -21.85 -10.53
C ALA A 38 18.93 -21.92 -9.87
N LEU A 39 18.51 -20.75 -9.35
CA LEU A 39 17.12 -20.29 -9.28
C LEU A 39 16.11 -21.20 -8.54
N GLY A 40 16.38 -21.47 -7.26
CA GLY A 40 15.40 -22.13 -6.38
C GLY A 40 15.45 -21.73 -4.90
N ASN A 41 16.63 -21.36 -4.37
CA ASN A 41 16.84 -21.40 -2.93
C ASN A 41 17.24 -20.04 -2.34
N GLY A 42 16.54 -18.96 -2.72
CA GLY A 42 16.75 -17.64 -2.09
C GLY A 42 16.63 -17.71 -0.55
N HIS A 43 15.78 -18.60 -0.05
CA HIS A 43 15.63 -18.88 1.38
C HIS A 43 16.86 -19.57 2.00
N GLU A 44 17.49 -20.52 1.30
CA GLU A 44 18.71 -21.21 1.80
C GLU A 44 19.88 -20.25 1.87
N LEU A 45 20.06 -19.42 0.83
CA LEU A 45 21.07 -18.37 0.79
C LEU A 45 20.86 -17.32 1.92
N LEU A 46 19.61 -16.95 2.21
CA LEU A 46 19.30 -16.05 3.32
C LEU A 46 19.64 -16.66 4.67
N VAL A 47 19.40 -17.96 4.85
CA VAL A 47 19.74 -18.68 6.08
C VAL A 47 21.25 -18.77 6.25
N GLU A 48 22.00 -19.08 5.19
CA GLU A 48 23.47 -19.10 5.21
C GLU A 48 24.05 -17.72 5.57
N LEU A 49 23.62 -16.67 4.89
CA LEU A 49 24.06 -15.29 5.17
C LEU A 49 23.71 -14.85 6.59
N THR A 50 22.53 -15.21 7.09
CA THR A 50 22.12 -14.91 8.47
C THR A 50 23.03 -15.62 9.47
N ALA A 51 23.33 -16.91 9.25
CA ALA A 51 24.19 -17.69 10.13
C ALA A 51 25.61 -17.13 10.21
N ASP A 52 26.19 -16.73 9.06
CA ASP A 52 27.52 -16.12 9.00
C ASP A 52 27.59 -14.80 9.77
N ILE A 53 26.57 -13.93 9.60
CA ILE A 53 26.51 -12.64 10.29
C ILE A 53 26.38 -12.82 11.81
N VAL A 54 25.51 -13.74 12.26
CA VAL A 54 25.31 -13.99 13.70
C VAL A 54 26.55 -14.63 14.31
N ALA A 55 27.21 -15.57 13.61
CA ALA A 55 28.46 -16.17 14.07
C ALA A 55 29.57 -15.13 14.24
N ALA A 56 29.73 -14.22 13.28
CA ALA A 56 30.68 -13.11 13.38
C ALA A 56 30.35 -12.19 14.58
N TYR A 57 29.07 -11.86 14.78
CA TYR A 57 28.63 -10.99 15.86
C TYR A 57 28.91 -11.60 17.24
N VAL A 58 28.52 -12.87 17.46
CA VAL A 58 28.71 -13.58 18.73
C VAL A 58 30.18 -13.91 19.00
N SER A 59 31.01 -14.08 17.96
CA SER A 59 32.46 -14.30 18.15
C SER A 59 33.19 -13.08 18.74
N ASN A 60 32.65 -11.87 18.53
CA ASN A 60 33.26 -10.61 18.97
C ASN A 60 32.51 -9.95 20.15
N HIS A 61 31.30 -10.42 20.48
CA HIS A 61 30.45 -9.82 21.52
C HIS A 61 29.91 -10.88 22.48
N VAL A 62 29.86 -10.53 23.77
CA VAL A 62 29.24 -11.39 24.80
C VAL A 62 27.74 -11.11 24.82
N VAL A 63 26.94 -12.05 24.32
CA VAL A 63 25.47 -11.97 24.26
C VAL A 63 24.88 -13.03 25.21
N PRO A 64 23.91 -12.68 26.07
CA PRO A 64 23.24 -13.66 26.92
C PRO A 64 22.41 -14.62 26.06
N VAL A 65 22.30 -15.87 26.52
CA VAL A 65 21.60 -16.96 25.79
C VAL A 65 20.12 -16.64 25.54
N SER A 66 19.51 -15.79 26.36
CA SER A 66 18.13 -15.31 26.20
C SER A 66 17.92 -14.47 24.95
N ASP A 67 18.95 -13.78 24.47
CA ASP A 67 18.82 -12.74 23.43
C ASP A 67 19.21 -13.27 22.04
N LEU A 68 19.87 -14.42 21.98
CA LEU A 68 20.21 -15.13 20.74
C LEU A 68 19.01 -15.38 19.80
N PRO A 69 17.85 -15.90 20.26
CA PRO A 69 16.72 -16.13 19.37
C PRO A 69 16.15 -14.83 18.78
N ASN A 70 16.16 -13.74 19.55
CA ASN A 70 15.70 -12.43 19.08
C ASN A 70 16.64 -11.88 18.02
N LEU A 71 17.95 -11.95 18.25
CA LEU A 71 18.97 -11.49 17.30
C LEU A 71 18.87 -12.23 15.95
N ILE A 72 18.70 -13.56 15.97
CA ILE A 72 18.57 -14.37 14.75
C ILE A 72 17.31 -13.97 13.99
N SER A 73 16.18 -13.78 14.70
CA SER A 73 14.92 -13.32 14.10
C SER A 73 15.06 -11.94 13.45
N ASP A 74 15.71 -10.99 14.13
CA ASP A 74 15.87 -9.62 13.64
C ASP A 74 16.74 -9.55 12.38
N VAL A 75 17.87 -10.26 12.35
CA VAL A 75 18.76 -10.28 11.19
C VAL A 75 18.10 -10.99 10.01
N HIS A 76 17.46 -12.14 10.24
CA HIS A 76 16.73 -12.85 9.20
C HIS A 76 15.58 -12.02 8.64
N SER A 77 14.84 -11.33 9.51
CA SER A 77 13.76 -10.42 9.11
C SER A 77 14.30 -9.25 8.27
N ALA A 78 15.38 -8.60 8.72
CA ALA A 78 16.02 -7.51 7.99
C ALA A 78 16.45 -7.94 6.58
N LEU A 79 17.13 -9.08 6.45
CA LEU A 79 17.57 -9.59 5.14
C LEU A 79 16.39 -10.00 4.26
N SER A 80 15.40 -10.71 4.81
CA SER A 80 14.19 -11.10 4.06
C SER A 80 13.40 -9.88 3.57
N SER A 81 13.35 -8.80 4.34
CA SER A 81 12.67 -7.54 3.98
C SER A 81 13.35 -6.77 2.86
N THR A 82 14.66 -6.96 2.68
CA THR A 82 15.43 -6.38 1.58
C THR A 82 15.42 -7.24 0.32
N SER A 83 15.31 -8.57 0.48
CA SER A 83 15.23 -9.54 -0.61
C SER A 83 13.86 -9.55 -1.29
N ALA A 84 12.78 -9.35 -0.52
CA ALA A 84 11.47 -9.07 -1.08
C ALA A 84 11.40 -7.58 -1.46
N PRO A 85 11.10 -7.19 -2.71
CA PRO A 85 10.63 -5.84 -2.96
C PRO A 85 9.38 -5.67 -2.10
N ALA A 86 9.49 -4.80 -1.09
CA ALA A 86 8.45 -4.62 -0.08
C ALA A 86 7.07 -4.58 -0.76
N PRO A 87 6.08 -5.38 -0.32
CA PRO A 87 4.71 -5.07 -0.68
C PRO A 87 4.53 -3.63 -0.22
N ALA A 88 4.33 -2.73 -1.17
CA ALA A 88 4.19 -1.31 -0.94
C ALA A 88 3.31 -1.16 0.30
N VAL A 89 3.95 -0.82 1.43
CA VAL A 89 3.22 -0.43 2.62
C VAL A 89 2.44 0.73 2.07
N THR A 90 1.13 0.53 1.95
CA THR A 90 0.16 1.60 1.82
C THR A 90 0.25 2.34 3.14
N VAL A 91 1.37 3.02 3.37
CA VAL A 91 1.35 4.34 3.94
C VAL A 91 0.25 4.98 3.14
N VAL A 92 -0.89 5.18 3.78
CA VAL A 92 -1.81 6.22 3.39
C VAL A 92 -0.93 7.46 3.44
N GLU A 93 -0.19 7.70 2.34
CA GLU A 93 0.38 8.97 1.97
C GLU A 93 -0.84 9.86 2.07
N LYS A 94 -0.98 10.55 3.20
CA LYS A 94 -1.82 11.74 3.30
C LYS A 94 -1.45 12.50 2.05
N GLN A 95 -2.34 12.47 1.05
CA GLN A 95 -2.10 12.98 -0.28
C GLN A 95 -1.39 14.30 -0.09
N LYS A 96 -0.10 14.38 -0.46
CA LYS A 96 0.65 15.62 -0.34
C LYS A 96 -0.21 16.66 -1.05
N PRO A 97 -0.73 17.68 -0.36
CA PRO A 97 -1.67 18.59 -0.96
C PRO A 97 -0.99 19.17 -2.20
N ALA A 98 -1.60 19.00 -3.37
CA ALA A 98 -1.00 19.36 -4.67
C ALA A 98 -0.51 20.82 -4.70
N VAL A 99 -1.06 21.64 -3.82
CA VAL A 99 -0.60 22.98 -3.46
C VAL A 99 -0.94 23.23 -1.99
N SER A 100 -0.08 23.95 -1.26
CA SER A 100 -0.43 24.50 0.06
C SER A 100 -1.72 25.32 -0.04
N VAL A 101 -2.63 25.25 0.94
CA VAL A 101 -3.93 25.96 0.96
C VAL A 101 -3.82 27.48 0.71
N ARG A 102 -2.65 28.08 0.97
CA ARG A 102 -2.35 29.49 0.62
C ARG A 102 -2.05 29.75 -0.86
N LYS A 103 -1.62 28.73 -1.61
CA LYS A 103 -1.28 28.78 -3.04
C LYS A 103 -2.39 28.22 -3.94
N SER A 104 -3.44 27.63 -3.36
CA SER A 104 -4.57 27.10 -4.11
C SER A 104 -5.50 28.19 -4.64
N VAL A 105 -5.45 29.40 -4.05
CA VAL A 105 -6.19 30.58 -4.54
C VAL A 105 -5.21 31.46 -5.31
N GLN A 106 -5.44 31.61 -6.61
CA GLN A 106 -4.83 32.64 -7.45
C GLN A 106 -5.94 33.59 -7.91
N ASP A 107 -5.58 34.82 -8.29
CA ASP A 107 -6.55 35.86 -8.64
C ASP A 107 -7.48 35.44 -9.79
N ASP A 108 -6.91 34.78 -10.81
CA ASP A 108 -7.64 34.34 -12.00
C ASP A 108 -8.16 32.89 -11.95
N GLN A 109 -7.58 32.06 -11.06
CA GLN A 109 -7.85 30.62 -11.03
C GLN A 109 -7.71 30.02 -9.63
N ILE A 110 -8.52 29.00 -9.35
CA ILE A 110 -8.49 28.20 -8.12
C ILE A 110 -8.11 26.76 -8.43
N THR A 111 -7.15 26.22 -7.67
CA THR A 111 -6.65 24.86 -7.85
C THR A 111 -7.42 23.87 -6.98
N CYS A 112 -7.86 22.76 -7.57
CA CYS A 112 -8.48 21.66 -6.82
C CYS A 112 -7.41 20.88 -6.05
N LEU A 113 -7.59 20.71 -4.74
CA LEU A 113 -6.67 19.93 -3.90
C LEU A 113 -6.74 18.42 -4.17
N GLU A 114 -7.85 17.94 -4.76
CA GLU A 114 -8.05 16.52 -5.10
C GLU A 114 -7.48 16.16 -6.48
N CYS A 115 -7.58 17.07 -7.44
CA CYS A 115 -7.21 16.81 -8.84
C CYS A 115 -5.95 17.56 -9.31
N GLY A 116 -5.49 18.57 -8.58
CA GLY A 116 -4.37 19.43 -8.99
C GLY A 116 -4.66 20.36 -10.18
N GLY A 117 -5.85 20.29 -10.79
CA GLY A 117 -6.24 21.15 -11.90
C GLY A 117 -6.65 22.55 -11.47
N SER A 118 -6.32 23.57 -12.27
CA SER A 118 -6.73 24.95 -12.07
C SER A 118 -8.02 25.27 -12.84
N PHE A 119 -8.99 25.88 -12.15
CA PHE A 119 -10.29 26.20 -12.70
C PHE A 119 -10.74 27.60 -12.27
N LYS A 120 -11.64 28.23 -13.03
CA LYS A 120 -12.25 29.51 -12.63
C LYS A 120 -13.30 29.33 -11.51
N SER A 121 -13.93 28.16 -11.44
CA SER A 121 -14.93 27.81 -10.43
C SER A 121 -14.69 26.39 -9.88
N LEU A 122 -14.28 26.28 -8.63
CA LEU A 122 -14.08 24.99 -7.98
C LEU A 122 -15.42 24.29 -7.73
N LYS A 123 -16.47 25.04 -7.39
CA LYS A 123 -17.84 24.50 -7.17
C LYS A 123 -18.33 23.62 -8.33
N ARG A 124 -18.14 24.05 -9.58
CA ARG A 124 -18.59 23.27 -10.75
C ARG A 124 -17.82 21.94 -10.86
N HIS A 125 -16.51 21.99 -10.66
CA HIS A 125 -15.65 20.81 -10.76
C HIS A 125 -15.94 19.80 -9.65
N LEU A 126 -16.17 20.27 -8.41
CA LEU A 126 -16.56 19.41 -7.28
C LEU A 126 -17.85 18.64 -7.58
N MET A 127 -18.88 19.32 -8.10
CA MET A 127 -20.16 18.70 -8.40
C MET A 127 -20.07 17.66 -9.54
N THR A 128 -19.26 17.89 -10.58
CA THR A 128 -19.20 17.00 -11.74
C THR A 128 -18.23 15.85 -11.60
N HIS A 129 -17.08 16.05 -10.93
CA HIS A 129 -16.05 15.02 -10.80
C HIS A 129 -16.16 14.22 -9.50
N HIS A 130 -16.52 14.89 -8.41
CA HIS A 130 -16.54 14.27 -7.09
C HIS A 130 -17.95 14.07 -6.55
N GLY A 131 -18.95 14.74 -7.10
CA GLY A 131 -20.31 14.73 -6.57
C GLY A 131 -20.44 15.33 -5.17
N LEU A 132 -19.39 16.01 -4.70
CA LEU A 132 -19.32 16.56 -3.34
C LEU A 132 -19.88 17.97 -3.28
N SER A 133 -20.52 18.29 -2.16
CA SER A 133 -20.91 19.66 -1.85
C SER A 133 -19.69 20.51 -1.46
N PRO A 134 -19.73 21.84 -1.63
CA PRO A 134 -18.63 22.71 -1.20
C PRO A 134 -18.35 22.67 0.30
N GLU A 135 -19.33 22.24 1.10
CA GLU A 135 -19.23 22.12 2.56
C GLU A 135 -18.51 20.83 2.94
N GLU A 136 -18.91 19.69 2.37
CA GLU A 136 -18.21 18.40 2.51
C GLU A 136 -16.75 18.51 2.07
N TYR A 137 -16.48 19.26 1.01
CA TYR A 137 -15.11 19.49 0.55
C TYR A 137 -14.28 20.30 1.56
N ARG A 138 -14.91 21.21 2.32
CA ARG A 138 -14.21 21.95 3.39
C ARG A 138 -13.92 21.07 4.58
N GLU A 139 -14.88 20.23 4.98
CA GLU A 139 -14.71 19.25 6.05
C GLU A 139 -13.63 18.21 5.71
N LYS A 140 -13.63 17.69 4.48
CA LYS A 140 -12.65 16.69 4.01
C LYS A 140 -11.21 17.19 4.07
N TRP A 141 -11.01 18.51 3.93
CA TRP A 141 -9.69 19.12 3.84
C TRP A 141 -9.39 20.06 5.02
N ASP A 142 -10.26 20.14 6.03
CA ASP A 142 -10.16 21.06 7.18
C ASP A 142 -9.89 22.53 6.77
N LEU A 143 -10.62 23.02 5.76
CA LEU A 143 -10.49 24.41 5.27
C LEU A 143 -11.33 25.37 6.11
N ALA A 144 -10.82 26.59 6.31
CA ALA A 144 -11.58 27.68 6.93
C ALA A 144 -12.88 27.99 6.16
N ALA A 145 -13.94 28.37 6.88
CA ALA A 145 -15.24 28.70 6.30
C ALA A 145 -15.16 29.87 5.29
N ASP A 146 -14.21 30.79 5.47
CA ASP A 146 -13.95 31.95 4.61
C ASP A 146 -13.23 31.61 3.31
N TYR A 147 -12.92 30.33 3.04
CA TYR A 147 -12.19 29.95 1.84
C TYR A 147 -13.02 30.16 0.56
N PRO A 148 -12.53 30.97 -0.42
CA PRO A 148 -13.26 31.24 -1.65
C PRO A 148 -13.31 30.00 -2.55
N MET A 149 -14.49 29.61 -3.02
CA MET A 149 -14.70 28.44 -3.91
C MET A 149 -14.65 28.79 -5.40
N VAL A 150 -14.37 30.05 -5.70
CA VAL A 150 -14.38 30.64 -7.03
C VAL A 150 -13.21 31.62 -7.05
N ALA A 151 -12.55 31.77 -8.19
CA ALA A 151 -11.47 32.74 -8.33
C ALA A 151 -11.97 34.16 -7.95
N PRO A 152 -11.21 34.94 -7.15
CA PRO A 152 -11.61 36.27 -6.71
C PRO A 152 -11.99 37.19 -7.87
N ALA A 153 -11.20 37.24 -8.94
CA ALA A 153 -11.49 38.08 -10.11
C ALA A 153 -12.81 37.68 -10.81
N TYR A 154 -13.12 36.38 -10.84
CA TYR A 154 -14.38 35.89 -11.42
C TYR A 154 -15.59 36.19 -10.52
N ALA A 155 -15.42 36.09 -9.20
CA ALA A 155 -16.45 36.47 -8.23
C ALA A 155 -16.76 37.97 -8.31
N GLU A 156 -15.74 38.82 -8.43
CA GLU A 156 -15.88 40.27 -8.61
C GLU A 156 -16.62 40.61 -9.90
N ALA A 157 -16.18 40.04 -11.04
CA ALA A 157 -16.82 40.26 -12.33
C ALA A 157 -18.31 39.86 -12.34
N ARG A 158 -18.63 38.70 -11.76
CA ARG A 158 -20.04 38.28 -11.59
C ARG A 158 -20.82 39.20 -10.66
N SER A 159 -20.21 39.66 -9.56
CA SER A 159 -20.88 40.56 -8.61
C SER A 159 -21.17 41.92 -9.25
N ARG A 160 -20.26 42.44 -10.08
CA ARG A 160 -20.42 43.69 -10.81
C ARG A 160 -21.55 43.59 -11.82
N LEU A 161 -21.56 42.53 -12.63
CA LEU A 161 -22.64 42.27 -13.59
C LEU A 161 -23.99 42.15 -12.87
N ALA A 162 -24.05 41.45 -11.73
CA ALA A 162 -25.29 41.30 -10.97
C ALA A 162 -25.82 42.65 -10.43
N LYS A 163 -24.92 43.53 -9.96
CA LYS A 163 -25.25 44.89 -9.51
C LYS A 163 -25.75 45.76 -10.68
N GLU A 164 -25.09 45.68 -11.84
CA GLU A 164 -25.51 46.37 -13.07
C GLU A 164 -26.87 45.86 -13.56
N MET A 165 -27.13 44.55 -13.45
CA MET A 165 -28.39 43.89 -13.79
C MET A 165 -29.48 44.03 -12.70
N GLY A 166 -29.23 44.78 -11.61
CA GLY A 166 -30.22 45.09 -10.58
C GLY A 166 -30.58 43.94 -9.62
N LEU A 167 -29.86 42.82 -9.67
CA LEU A 167 -30.05 41.66 -8.79
C LEU A 167 -29.39 41.91 -7.42
N GLY A 168 -29.98 42.79 -6.61
CA GLY A 168 -29.43 43.11 -5.29
C GLY A 168 -29.95 44.39 -4.65
N GLN A 169 -30.73 45.20 -5.38
CA GLN A 169 -31.48 46.27 -4.74
C GLN A 169 -32.65 45.67 -3.96
N ARG A 170 -32.39 45.31 -2.70
CA ARG A 170 -33.44 45.07 -1.72
C ARG A 170 -34.28 46.34 -1.67
N ARG A 171 -35.44 46.31 -2.35
CA ARG A 171 -36.44 47.39 -2.31
C ARG A 171 -36.53 47.87 -0.87
N LYS A 172 -36.15 49.12 -0.63
CA LYS A 172 -36.23 49.78 0.67
C LYS A 172 -37.67 49.55 1.13
N ARG A 173 -37.85 48.67 2.12
CA ARG A 173 -39.17 48.29 2.65
C ARG A 173 -39.83 49.60 3.06
N GLY A 174 -40.87 50.00 2.34
CA GLY A 174 -41.57 51.24 2.58
C GLY A 174 -42.01 51.28 4.04
N THR A 175 -41.45 52.23 4.79
CA THR A 175 -41.97 52.67 6.08
C THR A 175 -43.42 53.09 5.84
N ARG A 176 -44.34 52.40 6.52
CA ARG A 176 -45.76 52.69 6.55
C ARG A 176 -46.17 52.82 8.01
#